data_AF-A0A7C6D2T5-F1
#
_entry.id   AF-A0A7C6D2T5-F1
#
_cell.length_a   1.000
_cell.length_b   1.000
_cell.length_c   1.000
_cell.angle_alpha   90.00
_cell.angle_beta   90.00
_cell.angle_gamma   90.00
#
_symmetry.space_group_name_H-M   'P 1'
#
loop_
_entity.id
_entity.type
_entity.pdbx_description
1 polymer ?
#
loop_
_entity_poly.entity_id
_entity_poly.type
_entity_poly.pdbx_seq_one_letter_code
_entity_poly.pdbx_strand_id
1 'polypeptide(L)'
;MKPQSIFDRIVDALQPDGTLPRDFELAQSETAEIEGGSVRVGANVSESEPAAESAADPNNPGTVGTAGDPGASQDAGLPKVVRFANGAEDGIRIYHFGVTEAPDIAAEVSKIIRKDVKKHGTKPNPRLIELVRTHTALSLVDHLIQDISGNSRGIILANFAAYACRLAFESTDKELVKLGVALLGIMETEGEEEITQSLLTLAACDEFTLYVVTALMNRSDTDELLWQ
;
A
#
# COMPACT_ATOMS: atom_id res chain seq x y z
N MET A 1 23.76 16.12 -2.73
CA MET A 1 22.40 16.62 -3.06
C MET A 1 21.41 15.96 -2.11
N LYS A 2 20.39 16.69 -1.64
CA LYS A 2 19.25 16.08 -0.92
C LYS A 2 18.47 15.22 -1.94
N PRO A 3 18.01 14.02 -1.60
CA PRO A 3 17.14 13.26 -2.50
C PRO A 3 15.86 14.07 -2.80
N GLN A 4 15.47 14.11 -4.06
CA GLN A 4 14.27 14.78 -4.56
C GLN A 4 13.02 14.01 -4.12
N SER A 5 11.94 14.72 -3.75
CA SER A 5 10.68 14.07 -3.37
C SER A 5 10.05 13.33 -4.55
N ILE A 6 9.17 12.38 -4.26
CA ILE A 6 8.42 11.68 -5.31
C ILE A 6 7.51 12.66 -6.06
N PHE A 7 6.89 13.61 -5.35
CA PHE A 7 6.07 14.64 -5.95
C PHE A 7 6.85 15.49 -6.97
N ASP A 8 8.01 16.01 -6.59
CA ASP A 8 8.86 16.82 -7.49
C ASP A 8 9.28 16.00 -8.72
N ARG A 9 9.56 14.70 -8.56
CA ARG A 9 9.89 13.81 -9.68
C ARG A 9 8.72 13.61 -10.64
N ILE A 10 7.50 13.55 -10.13
CA ILE A 10 6.29 13.48 -10.96
C ILE A 10 6.11 14.80 -11.71
N VAL A 11 6.18 15.93 -11.00
CA VAL A 11 6.09 17.28 -11.59
C VAL A 11 7.09 17.45 -12.74
N ASP A 12 8.36 17.09 -12.52
CA ASP A 12 9.41 17.21 -13.53
C ASP A 12 9.19 16.30 -14.75
N ALA A 13 8.47 15.20 -14.59
CA ALA A 13 8.21 14.22 -15.64
C ALA A 13 6.89 14.45 -16.38
N LEU A 14 5.99 15.29 -15.87
CA LEU A 14 4.69 15.53 -16.48
C LEU A 14 4.83 16.12 -17.89
N GLN A 15 4.08 15.54 -18.82
CA GLN A 15 3.94 16.06 -20.16
C GLN A 15 2.93 17.22 -20.19
N PRO A 16 2.91 18.05 -21.26
CA PRO A 16 1.98 19.17 -21.37
C PRO A 16 0.49 18.78 -21.32
N ASP A 17 0.17 17.51 -21.59
CA ASP A 17 -1.18 16.96 -21.51
C ASP A 17 -1.55 16.42 -20.12
N GLY A 18 -0.68 16.59 -19.12
CA GLY A 18 -0.90 16.12 -17.75
C GLY A 18 -0.59 14.64 -17.53
N THR A 19 -0.07 13.93 -18.53
CA THR A 19 0.26 12.50 -18.42
C THR A 19 1.74 12.26 -18.12
N LEU A 20 2.05 11.14 -17.46
CA LEU A 20 3.42 10.68 -17.30
C LEU A 20 3.88 9.88 -18.54
N PRO A 21 5.19 9.90 -18.88
CA PRO A 21 5.76 9.02 -19.89
C PRO A 21 5.44 7.55 -19.61
N ARG A 22 5.23 6.75 -20.66
CA ARG A 22 4.87 5.32 -20.51
C ARG A 22 5.90 4.48 -19.76
N ASP A 23 7.15 4.93 -19.72
CA ASP A 23 8.28 4.29 -19.06
C ASP A 23 8.63 4.94 -17.71
N PHE A 24 7.80 5.87 -17.22
CA PHE A 24 7.98 6.47 -15.90
C PHE A 24 7.73 5.42 -14.80
N GLU A 25 8.77 5.13 -14.01
CA GLU A 25 8.73 4.16 -12.93
C GLU A 25 9.32 4.74 -11.65
N LEU A 26 8.63 4.49 -10.53
CA LEU A 26 9.16 4.82 -9.21
C LEU A 26 10.25 3.82 -8.80
N ALA A 27 11.12 4.29 -7.90
CA ALA A 27 12.12 3.40 -7.31
C ALA A 27 11.38 2.37 -6.44
N GLN A 28 11.68 1.09 -6.65
CA GLN A 28 11.10 0.02 -5.86
C GLN A 28 11.70 0.06 -4.44
N SER A 29 10.87 -0.13 -3.43
CA SER A 29 11.36 -0.45 -2.09
C SER A 29 12.06 -1.80 -2.14
N GLU A 30 13.27 -1.90 -1.58
CA GLU A 30 13.94 -3.20 -1.40
C GLU A 30 13.00 -4.08 -0.57
N THR A 31 12.37 -5.05 -1.21
CA THR A 31 11.63 -6.10 -0.50
C THR A 31 12.66 -6.91 0.26
N ALA A 32 12.70 -6.75 1.58
CA ALA A 32 13.43 -7.67 2.43
C ALA A 32 12.92 -9.08 2.10
N GLU A 33 13.84 -9.97 1.73
CA GLU A 33 13.53 -11.37 1.46
C GLU A 33 12.72 -11.91 2.65
N ILE A 34 11.44 -12.22 2.43
CA ILE A 34 10.67 -13.00 3.39
C ILE A 34 11.20 -14.42 3.23
N GLU A 35 12.30 -14.74 3.93
CA GLU A 35 12.70 -16.12 4.14
C GLU A 35 11.48 -16.86 4.72
N GLY A 36 11.09 -17.94 4.04
CA GLY A 36 9.89 -18.74 4.31
C GLY A 36 9.89 -19.44 5.67
N GLY A 37 9.86 -18.68 6.75
CA GLY A 37 9.62 -19.14 8.10
C GLY A 37 8.13 -19.42 8.26
N SER A 38 7.75 -20.69 8.09
CA SER A 38 6.47 -21.23 8.51
C SER A 38 6.21 -20.85 9.97
N VAL A 39 5.40 -19.82 10.20
CA VAL A 39 4.78 -19.59 11.51
C VAL A 39 3.71 -20.66 11.64
N ARG A 40 4.06 -21.75 12.33
CA ARG A 40 3.08 -22.73 12.81
C ARG A 40 2.20 -22.06 13.86
N VAL A 41 1.09 -21.48 13.44
CA VAL A 41 -0.03 -21.19 14.34
C VAL A 41 -0.66 -22.53 14.69
N GLY A 42 -0.34 -23.03 15.89
CA GLY A 42 -0.93 -24.24 16.44
C GLY A 42 -2.42 -24.04 16.68
N ALA A 43 -3.25 -24.43 15.72
CA ALA A 43 -4.67 -24.64 15.93
C ALA A 43 -4.85 -26.02 16.59
N ASN A 44 -5.10 -26.02 17.90
CA ASN A 44 -5.67 -27.17 18.58
C ASN A 44 -7.08 -27.42 18.02
N VAL A 45 -7.22 -28.45 17.20
CA VAL A 45 -8.53 -29.05 16.89
C VAL A 45 -8.51 -30.47 17.42
N SER A 46 -9.33 -30.69 18.44
CA SER A 46 -9.58 -31.95 19.11
C SER A 46 -10.15 -33.00 18.14
N GLU A 47 -9.53 -34.17 18.18
CA GLU A 47 -9.88 -35.39 17.47
C GLU A 47 -11.28 -35.91 17.82
N SER A 48 -11.98 -36.43 16.81
CA SER A 48 -12.91 -37.56 16.96
C SER A 48 -13.13 -38.27 15.62
N GLU A 49 -12.42 -39.39 15.43
CA GLU A 49 -12.84 -40.55 14.61
C GLU A 49 -13.46 -41.60 15.56
N PRO A 50 -14.25 -42.63 15.13
CA PRO A 50 -14.02 -43.53 13.97
C PRO A 50 -15.34 -43.96 13.24
N ALA A 51 -15.48 -44.89 12.29
CA ALA A 51 -14.72 -46.08 11.85
C ALA A 51 -15.16 -46.57 10.43
N ALA A 52 -14.21 -47.23 9.74
CA ALA A 52 -14.27 -48.44 8.88
C ALA A 52 -15.40 -48.69 7.84
N GLU A 53 -15.04 -48.93 6.57
CA GLU A 53 -14.95 -50.29 5.95
C GLU A 53 -14.51 -50.30 4.45
N SER A 54 -13.47 -51.10 4.17
CA SER A 54 -13.24 -52.02 3.04
C SER A 54 -14.04 -51.91 1.73
N ALA A 55 -13.35 -51.75 0.59
CA ALA A 55 -13.10 -52.84 -0.38
C ALA A 55 -12.37 -52.32 -1.64
N ALA A 56 -11.37 -53.08 -2.10
CA ALA A 56 -10.66 -52.88 -3.35
C ALA A 56 -11.50 -53.38 -4.54
N ASP A 57 -11.61 -52.57 -5.60
CA ASP A 57 -12.23 -52.95 -6.88
C ASP A 57 -11.12 -53.33 -7.90
N PRO A 58 -11.10 -54.57 -8.42
CA PRO A 58 -10.04 -55.06 -9.30
C PRO A 58 -10.27 -54.80 -10.81
N ASN A 59 -11.22 -53.95 -11.23
CA ASN A 59 -11.52 -53.76 -12.66
C ASN A 59 -11.32 -52.32 -13.17
N ASN A 60 -10.08 -51.83 -13.20
CA ASN A 60 -9.71 -50.62 -13.96
C ASN A 60 -8.77 -50.96 -15.14
N PRO A 61 -9.27 -51.04 -16.40
CA PRO A 61 -8.43 -51.10 -17.57
C PRO A 61 -8.20 -49.68 -18.12
N GLY A 62 -7.02 -49.11 -17.91
CA GLY A 62 -6.74 -47.76 -18.41
C GLY A 62 -5.38 -47.15 -18.07
N THR A 63 -4.29 -47.93 -18.09
CA THR A 63 -2.95 -47.34 -18.08
C THR A 63 -2.58 -46.82 -19.47
N VAL A 64 -2.88 -45.56 -19.75
CA VAL A 64 -2.21 -44.79 -20.80
C VAL A 64 -0.91 -44.27 -20.20
N GLY A 65 0.22 -44.82 -20.66
CA GLY A 65 1.54 -44.31 -20.32
C GLY A 65 1.77 -42.96 -21.00
N THR A 66 1.78 -41.89 -20.22
CA THR A 66 2.45 -40.65 -20.60
C THR A 66 3.83 -40.64 -19.96
N ALA A 67 4.81 -41.19 -20.67
CA ALA A 67 6.20 -40.85 -20.43
C ALA A 67 6.39 -39.38 -20.86
N GLY A 68 5.98 -38.46 -19.98
CA GLY A 68 6.39 -37.07 -20.05
C GLY A 68 7.83 -37.01 -19.60
N ASP A 69 8.72 -36.75 -20.55
CA ASP A 69 10.08 -36.29 -20.29
C ASP A 69 10.00 -35.17 -19.23
N PRO A 70 10.65 -35.29 -18.06
CA PRO A 70 10.71 -34.18 -17.11
C PRO A 70 11.52 -33.08 -17.79
N GLY A 71 10.82 -32.22 -18.52
CA GLY A 71 11.39 -31.07 -19.19
C GLY A 71 12.26 -30.36 -18.17
N ALA A 72 13.56 -30.33 -18.45
CA ALA A 72 14.54 -29.66 -17.63
C ALA A 72 13.98 -28.30 -17.25
N SER A 73 13.76 -28.08 -15.95
CA SER A 73 13.41 -26.76 -15.43
C SER A 73 14.50 -25.83 -15.92
N GLN A 74 14.19 -25.03 -16.94
CA GLN A 74 15.05 -23.94 -17.34
C GLN A 74 15.02 -22.99 -16.15
N ASP A 75 16.02 -23.11 -15.26
CA ASP A 75 16.40 -22.03 -14.37
C ASP A 75 16.92 -20.90 -15.27
N ALA A 76 15.98 -20.23 -15.93
CA ALA A 76 16.21 -19.13 -16.82
C ALA A 76 16.47 -17.88 -15.98
N GLY A 77 17.46 -17.94 -15.09
CA GLY A 77 18.03 -16.83 -14.34
C GLY A 77 17.02 -15.73 -14.00
N LEU A 78 15.87 -16.10 -13.42
CA LEU A 78 14.82 -15.15 -13.12
C LEU A 78 15.41 -14.05 -12.23
N PRO A 79 15.06 -12.77 -12.45
CA PRO A 79 15.59 -11.70 -11.64
C PRO A 79 15.32 -12.00 -10.16
N LYS A 80 16.37 -11.95 -9.34
CA LYS A 80 16.31 -12.21 -7.89
C LYS A 80 15.36 -11.27 -7.14
N VAL A 81 14.96 -10.18 -7.78
CA VAL A 81 14.07 -9.15 -7.25
C VAL A 81 12.88 -8.99 -8.19
N VAL A 82 11.68 -9.24 -7.67
CA VAL A 82 10.42 -8.94 -8.36
C VAL A 82 10.26 -7.43 -8.42
N ARG A 83 9.95 -6.89 -9.59
CA ARG A 83 9.64 -5.47 -9.79
C ARG A 83 8.20 -5.35 -10.23
N PHE A 84 7.46 -4.45 -9.58
CA PHE A 84 6.10 -4.13 -9.95
C PHE A 84 6.08 -2.82 -10.75
N ALA A 85 5.25 -2.76 -11.78
CA ALA A 85 4.85 -1.48 -12.33
C ALA A 85 4.13 -0.66 -11.25
N ASN A 86 4.15 0.67 -11.36
CA ASN A 86 3.41 1.56 -10.45
C ASN A 86 1.96 1.07 -10.24
N GLY A 87 1.53 0.98 -8.99
CA GLY A 87 0.18 0.54 -8.60
C GLY A 87 -0.09 -0.97 -8.68
N ALA A 88 0.73 -1.73 -9.41
CA ALA A 88 0.50 -3.16 -9.60
C ALA A 88 0.65 -3.97 -8.31
N GLU A 89 1.56 -3.57 -7.42
CA GLU A 89 1.76 -4.26 -6.13
C GLU A 89 0.49 -4.22 -5.25
N ASP A 90 -0.09 -3.03 -5.08
CA ASP A 90 -1.30 -2.83 -4.28
C ASP A 90 -2.50 -3.54 -4.93
N GLY A 91 -2.66 -3.42 -6.26
CA GLY A 91 -3.72 -4.11 -6.99
C GLY A 91 -3.64 -5.63 -6.84
N ILE A 92 -2.46 -6.21 -7.00
CA ILE A 92 -2.26 -7.66 -6.81
C ILE A 92 -2.58 -8.07 -5.37
N ARG A 93 -2.15 -7.28 -4.37
CA ARG A 93 -2.41 -7.57 -2.97
C ARG A 93 -3.91 -7.56 -2.67
N ILE A 94 -4.64 -6.56 -3.14
CA ILE A 94 -6.09 -6.42 -2.94
C ILE A 94 -6.84 -7.62 -3.52
N TYR A 95 -6.58 -7.97 -4.79
CA TYR A 95 -7.42 -8.92 -5.52
C TYR A 95 -6.96 -10.38 -5.44
N HIS A 96 -5.69 -10.66 -5.16
CA HIS A 96 -5.16 -12.02 -5.21
C HIS A 96 -4.71 -12.58 -3.86
N PHE A 97 -4.25 -11.73 -2.93
CA PHE A 97 -3.74 -12.17 -1.63
C PHE A 97 -4.63 -11.74 -0.46
N GLY A 98 -5.51 -10.76 -0.69
CA GLY A 98 -6.22 -10.06 0.36
C GLY A 98 -5.31 -9.08 1.11
N VAL A 99 -5.93 -8.08 1.72
CA VAL A 99 -5.23 -7.15 2.61
C VAL A 99 -5.24 -7.73 4.02
N THR A 100 -4.05 -8.01 4.55
CA THR A 100 -3.92 -8.34 5.98
C THR A 100 -3.96 -7.04 6.77
N GLU A 101 -5.08 -6.76 7.42
CA GLU A 101 -5.23 -5.59 8.28
C GLU A 101 -4.31 -5.69 9.51
N ALA A 102 -3.80 -4.54 9.97
CA ALA A 102 -2.90 -4.48 11.13
C ALA A 102 -3.37 -3.43 12.16
N PRO A 103 -4.53 -3.63 12.83
CA PRO A 103 -5.15 -2.63 13.71
C PRO A 103 -4.25 -2.19 14.87
N ASP A 104 -3.54 -3.13 15.50
CA ASP A 104 -2.61 -2.82 16.60
C ASP A 104 -1.45 -1.92 16.13
N ILE A 105 -0.97 -2.16 14.91
CA ILE A 105 0.08 -1.35 14.28
C ILE A 105 -0.46 0.01 13.87
N ALA A 106 -1.67 0.08 13.31
CA ALA A 106 -2.33 1.34 12.99
C ALA A 106 -2.51 2.21 14.26
N ALA A 107 -2.84 1.61 15.40
CA ALA A 107 -2.89 2.31 16.69
C ALA A 107 -1.52 2.81 17.17
N GLU A 108 -0.43 2.06 16.93
CA GLU A 108 0.94 2.53 17.19
C GLU A 108 1.31 3.70 16.29
N VAL A 109 1.04 3.59 14.98
CA VAL A 109 1.25 4.63 13.97
C VAL A 109 0.48 5.91 14.34
N SER A 110 -0.78 5.82 14.73
CA SER A 110 -1.60 6.95 15.21
C SER A 110 -0.93 7.67 16.39
N LYS A 111 -0.44 6.93 17.39
CA LYS A 111 0.26 7.52 18.55
C LYS A 111 1.53 8.26 18.13
N ILE A 112 2.25 7.75 17.14
CA ILE A 112 3.45 8.40 16.61
C ILE A 112 3.07 9.69 15.88
N ILE A 113 2.10 9.64 14.96
CA ILE A 113 1.61 10.81 14.21
C ILE A 113 1.18 11.92 15.18
N ARG A 114 0.37 11.60 16.21
CA ARG A 114 -0.08 12.58 17.21
C ARG A 114 1.07 13.24 17.98
N LYS A 115 2.20 12.56 18.15
CA LYS A 115 3.41 13.13 18.77
C LYS A 115 4.17 14.00 17.77
N ASP A 116 4.31 13.54 16.53
CA ASP A 116 5.09 14.23 15.50
C ASP A 116 4.42 15.55 15.07
N VAL A 117 3.10 15.55 14.94
CA VAL A 117 2.28 16.74 14.68
C VAL A 117 2.54 17.85 15.71
N LYS A 118 2.79 17.50 16.98
CA LYS A 118 3.08 18.47 18.05
C LYS A 118 4.50 18.99 18.05
N LYS A 119 5.46 18.25 17.50
CA LYS A 119 6.88 18.58 17.58
C LYS A 119 7.31 19.64 16.54
N HIS A 120 6.44 20.02 15.62
CA HIS A 120 6.76 20.90 14.47
C HIS A 120 8.03 20.44 13.71
N GLY A 121 8.37 19.16 13.82
CA GLY A 121 9.58 18.60 13.24
C GLY A 121 9.47 18.48 11.72
N THR A 122 10.61 18.65 11.04
CA THR A 122 10.72 18.59 9.58
C THR A 122 10.86 17.16 9.04
N LYS A 123 11.10 16.16 9.89
CA LYS A 123 11.27 14.76 9.48
C LYS A 123 10.31 13.83 10.22
N PRO A 124 9.72 12.84 9.54
CA PRO A 124 8.92 11.81 10.18
C PRO A 124 9.76 10.99 11.17
N ASN A 125 9.13 10.49 12.23
CA ASN A 125 9.77 9.58 13.16
C ASN A 125 10.29 8.31 12.44
N PRO A 126 11.55 7.89 12.62
CA PRO A 126 12.08 6.68 11.98
C PRO A 126 11.24 5.41 12.20
N ARG A 127 10.62 5.28 13.38
CA ARG A 127 9.72 4.17 13.69
C ARG A 127 8.45 4.20 12.84
N LEU A 128 7.91 5.38 12.55
CA LEU A 128 6.79 5.51 11.62
C LEU A 128 7.17 4.97 10.24
N ILE A 129 8.34 5.39 9.74
CA ILE A 129 8.85 4.98 8.42
C ILE A 129 8.99 3.45 8.36
N GLU A 130 9.59 2.85 9.38
CA GLU A 130 9.75 1.39 9.49
C GLU A 130 8.40 0.66 9.47
N LEU A 131 7.45 1.07 10.31
CA LEU A 131 6.13 0.44 10.41
C LEU A 131 5.35 0.53 9.11
N VAL A 132 5.33 1.72 8.50
CA VAL A 132 4.59 1.99 7.26
C VAL A 132 5.19 1.23 6.09
N ARG A 133 6.51 1.05 6.01
CA ARG A 133 7.15 0.18 5.02
C ARG A 133 6.83 -1.29 5.23
N THR A 134 6.82 -1.74 6.48
CA THR A 134 6.68 -3.16 6.82
C THR A 134 5.24 -3.63 6.59
N HIS A 135 4.27 -2.82 7.00
CA HIS A 135 2.86 -3.16 6.90
C HIS A 135 2.18 -2.57 5.67
N THR A 136 2.82 -1.64 4.95
CA THR A 136 2.25 -0.85 3.83
C THR A 136 1.14 0.09 4.27
N ALA A 137 0.93 1.17 3.53
CA ALA A 137 -0.22 2.05 3.74
C ALA A 137 -1.51 1.25 3.65
N LEU A 138 -1.65 0.41 2.62
CA LEU A 138 -2.85 -0.39 2.34
C LEU A 138 -3.40 -1.19 3.54
N SER A 139 -2.54 -1.78 4.38
CA SER A 139 -2.97 -2.51 5.58
C SER A 139 -3.31 -1.63 6.79
N LEU A 140 -2.89 -0.37 6.78
CA LEU A 140 -2.94 0.55 7.91
C LEU A 140 -4.03 1.60 7.78
N VAL A 141 -4.33 2.06 6.57
CA VAL A 141 -5.07 3.31 6.34
C VAL A 141 -6.45 3.30 7.00
N ASP A 142 -7.26 2.26 6.80
CA ASP A 142 -8.66 2.23 7.26
C ASP A 142 -8.76 2.36 8.79
N HIS A 143 -8.01 1.52 9.52
CA HIS A 143 -7.94 1.57 10.98
C HIS A 143 -7.34 2.88 11.49
N LEU A 144 -6.36 3.43 10.77
CA LEU A 144 -5.73 4.69 11.13
C LEU A 144 -6.70 5.88 10.98
N ILE A 145 -7.42 5.95 9.86
CA ILE A 145 -8.46 6.97 9.63
C ILE A 145 -9.52 6.83 10.72
N GLN A 146 -9.98 5.61 11.01
CA GLN A 146 -10.98 5.37 12.05
C GLN A 146 -10.53 5.86 13.42
N ASP A 147 -9.28 5.59 13.83
CA ASP A 147 -8.75 6.05 15.12
C ASP A 147 -8.56 7.57 15.18
N ILE A 148 -8.04 8.18 14.12
CA ILE A 148 -7.79 9.63 14.07
C ILE A 148 -9.11 10.40 14.06
N SER A 149 -10.04 10.03 13.17
CA SER A 149 -11.35 10.66 13.03
C SER A 149 -12.24 10.43 14.26
N GLY A 150 -12.19 9.22 14.84
CA GLY A 150 -12.93 8.88 16.06
C GLY A 150 -12.42 9.56 17.33
N ASN A 151 -11.20 10.12 17.32
CA ASN A 151 -10.57 10.75 18.48
C ASN A 151 -9.71 11.96 18.09
N SER A 152 -10.35 13.07 17.75
CA SER A 152 -9.68 14.33 17.36
C SER A 152 -9.07 15.13 18.52
N ARG A 153 -9.20 14.65 19.77
CA ARG A 153 -8.79 15.42 20.96
C ARG A 153 -7.28 15.71 20.95
N GLY A 154 -6.94 17.00 21.00
CA GLY A 154 -5.55 17.47 21.09
C GLY A 154 -4.79 17.46 19.75
N ILE A 155 -5.49 17.30 18.62
CA ILE A 155 -4.97 17.56 17.28
C ILE A 155 -5.27 19.03 16.93
N ILE A 156 -4.24 19.77 16.58
CA ILE A 156 -4.38 21.11 15.97
C ILE A 156 -4.44 20.88 14.46
N LEU A 157 -5.57 21.20 13.84
CA LEU A 157 -5.84 20.91 12.42
C LEU A 157 -4.74 21.46 11.49
N ALA A 158 -4.31 22.70 11.70
CA ALA A 158 -3.22 23.30 10.91
C ALA A 158 -1.90 22.51 11.00
N ASN A 159 -1.53 22.02 12.18
CA ASN A 159 -0.32 21.21 12.34
C ASN A 159 -0.47 19.84 11.70
N PHE A 160 -1.68 19.27 11.76
CA PHE A 160 -2.00 17.99 11.15
C PHE A 160 -1.96 18.08 9.63
N ALA A 161 -2.60 19.11 9.04
CA ALA A 161 -2.55 19.40 7.61
C ALA A 161 -1.12 19.58 7.13
N ALA A 162 -0.33 20.42 7.81
CA ALA A 162 1.07 20.62 7.46
C ALA A 162 1.88 19.31 7.55
N TYR A 163 1.58 18.43 8.51
CA TYR A 163 2.24 17.13 8.63
C TYR A 163 1.85 16.18 7.50
N ALA A 164 0.57 16.10 7.16
CA ALA A 164 0.06 15.29 6.05
C ALA A 164 0.63 15.75 4.70
N CYS A 165 0.68 17.07 4.44
CA CYS A 165 1.33 17.64 3.24
C CYS A 165 2.82 17.27 3.16
N ARG A 166 3.56 17.29 4.28
CA ARG A 166 4.97 16.87 4.28
C ARG A 166 5.13 15.40 3.90
N LEU A 167 4.26 14.53 4.41
CA LEU A 167 4.28 13.12 4.04
C LEU A 167 3.94 12.92 2.55
N ALA A 168 2.91 13.60 2.05
CA ALA A 168 2.45 13.46 0.67
C ALA A 168 3.43 14.07 -0.36
N PHE A 169 3.95 15.27 -0.10
CA PHE A 169 4.62 16.07 -1.13
C PHE A 169 6.14 16.21 -0.94
N GLU A 170 6.66 15.97 0.26
CA GLU A 170 8.11 16.08 0.53
C GLU A 170 8.81 14.73 0.72
N SER A 171 8.05 13.62 0.74
CA SER A 171 8.60 12.30 0.96
C SER A 171 9.29 11.72 -0.28
N THR A 172 10.34 10.94 -0.04
CA THR A 172 11.03 10.12 -1.04
C THR A 172 10.58 8.66 -1.00
N ASP A 173 9.59 8.35 -0.16
CA ASP A 173 9.11 7.01 0.14
C ASP A 173 7.63 6.89 -0.24
N LYS A 174 7.31 5.91 -1.09
CA LYS A 174 5.97 5.73 -1.65
C LYS A 174 4.92 5.42 -0.58
N GLU A 175 5.27 4.64 0.44
CA GLU A 175 4.33 4.27 1.50
C GLU A 175 4.03 5.46 2.41
N LEU A 176 5.02 6.34 2.63
CA LEU A 176 4.76 7.62 3.31
C LEU A 176 3.92 8.59 2.47
N VAL A 177 4.10 8.62 1.14
CA VAL A 177 3.26 9.44 0.25
C VAL A 177 1.81 8.97 0.33
N LYS A 178 1.56 7.67 0.15
CA LYS A 178 0.23 7.04 0.28
C LYS A 178 -0.42 7.36 1.63
N LEU A 179 0.35 7.23 2.72
CA LEU A 179 -0.11 7.60 4.05
C LEU A 179 -0.46 9.10 4.14
N GLY A 180 0.38 9.99 3.62
CA GLY A 180 0.13 11.43 3.60
C GLY A 180 -1.17 11.78 2.87
N VAL A 181 -1.38 11.21 1.68
CA VAL A 181 -2.60 11.38 0.89
C VAL A 181 -3.83 10.92 1.68
N ALA A 182 -3.76 9.75 2.30
CA ALA A 182 -4.86 9.24 3.10
C ALA A 182 -5.19 10.13 4.32
N LEU A 183 -4.18 10.69 4.99
CA LEU A 183 -4.38 11.64 6.09
C LEU A 183 -5.00 12.95 5.59
N LEU A 184 -4.65 13.42 4.39
CA LEU A 184 -5.30 14.58 3.78
C LEU A 184 -6.79 14.32 3.53
N GLY A 185 -7.17 13.09 3.15
CA GLY A 185 -8.56 12.67 2.97
C GLY A 185 -9.43 12.67 4.23
N ILE A 186 -8.83 12.80 5.42
CA ILE A 186 -9.56 12.99 6.69
C ILE A 186 -10.04 14.45 6.83
N MET A 187 -9.38 15.38 6.15
CA MET A 187 -9.61 16.81 6.28
C MET A 187 -10.59 17.30 5.21
N GLU A 188 -11.32 18.36 5.54
CA GLU A 188 -12.02 19.13 4.51
C GLU A 188 -10.98 19.87 3.67
N THR A 189 -10.84 19.49 2.40
CA THR A 189 -9.91 20.11 1.45
C THR A 189 -10.64 20.84 0.33
N GLU A 190 -11.98 20.87 0.35
CA GLU A 190 -12.77 21.67 -0.59
C GLU A 190 -12.41 23.16 -0.44
N GLY A 191 -12.07 23.81 -1.55
CA GLY A 191 -11.58 25.19 -1.57
C GLY A 191 -10.06 25.37 -1.36
N GLU A 192 -9.32 24.31 -1.04
CA GLU A 192 -7.85 24.32 -0.95
C GLU A 192 -7.25 23.92 -2.31
N GLU A 193 -7.25 24.87 -3.26
CA GLU A 193 -6.87 24.63 -4.66
C GLU A 193 -5.44 24.08 -4.83
N GLU A 194 -4.49 24.58 -4.05
CA GLU A 194 -3.08 24.15 -4.12
C GLU A 194 -2.92 22.68 -3.69
N ILE A 195 -3.62 22.28 -2.62
CA ILE A 195 -3.62 20.88 -2.15
C ILE A 195 -4.31 20.00 -3.18
N THR A 196 -5.45 20.46 -3.71
CA THR A 196 -6.24 19.72 -4.71
C THR A 196 -5.41 19.47 -5.98
N GLN A 197 -4.77 20.51 -6.53
CA GLN A 197 -3.90 20.38 -7.70
C GLN A 197 -2.69 19.47 -7.43
N SER A 198 -2.13 19.51 -6.21
CA SER A 198 -1.04 18.62 -5.81
C SER A 198 -1.50 17.16 -5.70
N LEU A 199 -2.70 16.90 -5.19
CA LEU A 199 -3.29 15.57 -5.18
C LEU A 199 -3.53 15.06 -6.60
N LEU A 200 -4.10 15.87 -7.48
CA LEU A 200 -4.30 15.51 -8.89
C LEU A 200 -2.97 15.24 -9.63
N THR A 201 -1.92 15.99 -9.29
CA THR A 201 -0.56 15.73 -9.79
C THR A 201 -0.08 14.34 -9.36
N LEU A 202 -0.26 13.95 -8.10
CA LEU A 202 0.06 12.59 -7.65
C LEU A 202 -0.79 11.53 -8.37
N ALA A 203 -2.07 11.81 -8.66
CA ALA A 203 -2.98 10.88 -9.31
C ALA A 203 -2.59 10.53 -10.75
N ALA A 204 -1.74 11.33 -11.40
CA ALA A 204 -1.15 11.02 -12.69
C ALA A 204 -0.20 9.80 -12.65
N CYS A 205 0.21 9.35 -11.46
CA CYS A 205 0.98 8.14 -11.25
C CYS A 205 0.11 7.03 -10.64
N ASP A 206 0.03 5.89 -11.34
CA ASP A 206 -0.79 4.72 -10.94
C ASP A 206 -0.50 4.21 -9.51
N GLU A 207 0.69 4.47 -8.95
CA GLU A 207 1.04 4.12 -7.56
C GLU A 207 0.16 4.86 -6.54
N PHE A 208 -0.33 6.05 -6.87
CA PHE A 208 -1.06 6.93 -5.94
C PHE A 208 -2.52 7.17 -6.33
N THR A 209 -2.92 6.82 -7.56
CA THR A 209 -4.28 7.08 -8.06
C THR A 209 -5.36 6.58 -7.11
N LEU A 210 -5.26 5.34 -6.61
CA LEU A 210 -6.23 4.78 -5.66
C LEU A 210 -6.38 5.67 -4.42
N TYR A 211 -5.26 6.06 -3.81
CA TYR A 211 -5.24 6.83 -2.57
C TYR A 211 -5.79 8.25 -2.79
N VAL A 212 -5.44 8.89 -3.92
CA VAL A 212 -5.94 10.23 -4.23
C VAL A 212 -7.44 10.19 -4.47
N VAL A 213 -7.94 9.25 -5.27
CA VAL A 213 -9.37 9.09 -5.50
C VAL A 213 -10.09 8.91 -4.16
N THR A 214 -9.63 7.99 -3.30
CA THR A 214 -10.23 7.78 -1.97
C THR A 214 -10.18 9.04 -1.10
N ALA A 215 -9.10 9.81 -1.13
CA ALA A 215 -8.99 11.05 -0.37
C ALA A 215 -9.98 12.14 -0.85
N LEU A 216 -10.32 12.14 -2.13
CA LEU A 216 -11.26 13.10 -2.71
C LEU A 216 -12.72 12.64 -2.63
N MET A 217 -13.01 11.34 -2.57
CA MET A 217 -14.36 10.74 -2.68
C MET A 217 -15.48 11.34 -1.81
N ASN A 218 -15.14 12.01 -0.71
CA ASN A 218 -16.14 12.63 0.18
C ASN A 218 -16.46 14.08 -0.15
N ARG A 219 -15.80 14.69 -1.15
CA ARG A 219 -16.03 16.08 -1.58
C ARG A 219 -17.21 16.19 -2.52
N SER A 220 -17.86 17.35 -2.50
CA SER A 220 -19.03 17.61 -3.34
C SER A 220 -18.68 17.79 -4.83
N ASP A 221 -17.45 18.19 -5.13
CA ASP A 221 -16.91 18.50 -6.46
C ASP A 221 -16.12 17.33 -7.10
N THR A 222 -16.07 16.16 -6.46
CA THR A 222 -15.21 15.03 -6.86
C THR A 222 -15.42 14.58 -8.30
N ASP A 223 -16.67 14.42 -8.73
CA ASP A 223 -16.99 13.94 -10.08
C ASP A 223 -16.51 14.93 -11.15
N GLU A 224 -16.63 16.23 -10.87
CA GLU A 224 -16.11 17.26 -11.74
C GLU A 224 -14.58 17.26 -11.75
N LEU A 225 -13.90 16.95 -10.65
CA LEU A 225 -12.43 16.93 -10.60
C LEU A 225 -11.80 15.72 -11.29
N LEU A 226 -12.40 14.53 -11.13
CA LEU A 226 -11.78 13.27 -11.59
C LEU A 226 -12.06 12.93 -13.06
N TRP A 227 -13.12 13.47 -13.65
CA TRP A 227 -13.61 13.07 -14.97
C TRP A 227 -13.54 14.16 -16.05
N GLN A 228 -12.62 15.13 -15.91
CA GLN A 228 -12.37 16.16 -16.93
C GLN A 228 -11.55 15.67 -18.11
#